data_AF-A0A1M7E526-F1
#
_entry.id   AF-A0A1M7E526-F1
#
_cell.length_a   1.000
_cell.length_b   1.000
_cell.length_c   1.000
_cell.angle_alpha   90.00
_cell.angle_beta   90.00
_cell.angle_gamma   90.00
#
_symmetry.space_group_name_H-M   'P 1'
#
loop_
_entity.id
_entity.type
_entity.pdbx_description
1 polymer ?
#
loop_
_entity_poly.entity_id
_entity_poly.type
_entity_poly.pdbx_seq_one_letter_code
_entity_poly.pdbx_strand_id
1 'polypeptide(L)'
;MNEIHLIKKIQLGKNSFPAENFYSKLNFSFYCGNGGIKHEVILSFETSVFLKDLIENGQITIETLAKHQVSKLENLKNDANLFFYRYQLLHPKECNNTYLIIFHIDEYREYWSFFIYGIFEIEPLTNIKTLHKNSL
;
A
#
# COMPACT_ATOMS: atom_id res chain seq x y z
N MET A 1 12.24 15.32 -1.42
CA MET A 1 11.24 14.30 -1.75
C MET A 1 10.45 14.02 -0.48
N ASN A 2 9.14 13.87 -0.53
CA ASN A 2 8.33 13.76 0.69
C ASN A 2 8.35 12.33 1.21
N GLU A 3 8.68 12.18 2.49
CA GLU A 3 8.59 10.94 3.24
C GLU A 3 7.12 10.53 3.40
N ILE A 4 6.84 9.24 3.28
CA ILE A 4 5.52 8.66 3.53
C ILE A 4 5.41 8.33 5.02
N HIS A 5 4.62 9.12 5.73
CA HIS A 5 4.29 8.85 7.12
C HIS A 5 3.01 8.00 7.21
N LEU A 6 3.13 6.80 7.78
CA LEU A 6 2.01 5.90 8.03
C LEU A 6 1.27 6.37 9.30
N ILE A 7 0.01 6.78 9.16
CA ILE A 7 -0.82 7.27 10.27
C ILE A 7 -1.43 6.09 11.02
N LYS A 8 -2.13 5.21 10.29
CA LYS A 8 -2.79 4.04 10.88
C LYS A 8 -2.96 2.91 9.87
N LYS A 9 -2.93 1.67 10.38
CA LYS A 9 -3.27 0.46 9.61
C LYS A 9 -4.79 0.24 9.66
N ILE A 10 -5.41 0.04 8.50
CA ILE A 10 -6.82 -0.34 8.40
C ILE A 10 -6.95 -1.82 8.75
N GLN A 11 -7.85 -2.13 9.68
CA GLN A 11 -8.15 -3.50 10.08
C GLN A 11 -8.95 -4.20 8.98
N LEU A 12 -8.48 -5.38 8.55
CA LEU A 12 -9.16 -6.23 7.59
C LEU A 12 -9.70 -7.49 8.28
N GLY A 13 -10.87 -7.97 7.86
CA GLY A 13 -11.42 -9.24 8.35
C GLY A 13 -10.71 -10.47 7.78
N LYS A 14 -10.20 -10.36 6.55
CA LYS A 14 -9.31 -11.33 5.91
C LYS A 14 -8.33 -10.60 5.00
N ASN A 15 -7.16 -11.18 4.79
CA ASN A 15 -6.10 -10.58 3.99
C ASN A 15 -5.66 -11.46 2.79
N SER A 16 -6.22 -12.67 2.65
CA SER A 16 -5.96 -13.56 1.53
C SER A 16 -7.24 -13.77 0.70
N PHE A 17 -7.09 -13.77 -0.62
CA PHE A 17 -8.17 -13.89 -1.59
C PHE A 17 -7.74 -14.81 -2.73
N PRO A 18 -8.64 -15.64 -3.27
CA PRO A 18 -8.30 -16.49 -4.41
C PRO A 18 -7.93 -15.64 -5.64
N ALA A 19 -6.97 -16.12 -6.41
CA ALA A 19 -6.64 -15.59 -7.72
C ALA A 19 -6.63 -16.75 -8.74
N GLU A 20 -6.82 -16.44 -10.01
CA GLU A 20 -6.76 -17.46 -11.07
C GLU A 20 -5.32 -17.68 -11.54
N ASN A 21 -4.53 -16.61 -11.54
CA ASN A 21 -3.15 -16.57 -12.04
C ASN A 21 -2.44 -15.27 -11.60
N PHE A 22 -1.15 -15.15 -11.94
CA PHE A 22 -0.30 -13.98 -11.69
C PHE A 22 -0.83 -12.64 -12.25
N TYR A 23 -1.68 -12.65 -13.28
CA TYR A 23 -2.24 -11.45 -13.91
C TYR A 23 -3.67 -11.14 -13.47
N SER A 24 -4.17 -11.86 -12.46
CA SER A 24 -5.52 -11.66 -11.94
C SER A 24 -5.71 -10.23 -11.43
N LYS A 25 -6.97 -9.81 -11.37
CA LYS A 25 -7.39 -8.54 -10.77
C LYS A 25 -8.27 -8.84 -9.57
N LEU A 26 -8.04 -8.15 -8.46
CA LEU A 26 -8.86 -8.27 -7.26
C LEU A 26 -9.69 -7.00 -7.08
N ASN A 27 -11.01 -7.14 -7.21
CA ASN A 27 -11.95 -6.12 -6.77
C ASN A 27 -12.07 -6.19 -5.24
N PHE A 28 -11.40 -5.27 -4.56
CA PHE A 28 -11.29 -5.23 -3.12
C PHE A 28 -12.03 -4.03 -2.54
N SER A 29 -12.52 -4.17 -1.32
CA SER A 29 -13.09 -3.04 -0.59
C SER A 29 -12.74 -3.06 0.88
N PHE A 30 -12.58 -1.87 1.45
CA PHE A 30 -12.31 -1.67 2.87
C PHE A 30 -13.05 -0.44 3.39
N TYR A 31 -13.15 -0.34 4.71
CA TYR A 31 -13.82 0.77 5.37
C TYR A 31 -12.80 1.71 6.00
N CYS A 32 -13.02 3.02 5.90
CA CYS A 32 -12.23 3.98 6.66
C CYS A 32 -12.58 3.92 8.15
N GLY A 33 -11.58 4.06 9.02
CA GLY A 33 -11.76 3.93 10.48
C GLY A 33 -12.62 5.02 11.13
N ASN A 34 -12.82 6.16 10.47
CA ASN A 34 -13.45 7.35 11.07
C ASN A 34 -14.89 7.63 10.61
N GLY A 35 -15.50 6.76 9.79
CA GLY A 35 -16.85 7.05 9.29
C GLY A 35 -17.58 5.91 8.57
N GLY A 36 -17.01 4.70 8.53
CA GLY A 36 -17.69 3.58 7.87
C GLY A 36 -17.90 3.78 6.37
N ILE A 37 -17.14 4.68 5.74
CA ILE A 37 -17.17 4.86 4.29
C ILE A 37 -16.45 3.68 3.66
N LYS A 38 -17.13 2.99 2.75
CA LYS A 38 -16.58 1.90 1.96
C LYS A 38 -15.79 2.49 0.79
N HIS A 39 -14.54 2.08 0.64
CA HIS A 39 -13.71 2.38 -0.53
C HIS A 39 -13.54 1.12 -1.36
N GLU A 40 -13.69 1.25 -2.67
CA GLU A 40 -13.49 0.17 -3.63
C GLU A 40 -12.25 0.44 -4.45
N VAL A 41 -11.46 -0.61 -4.69
CA VAL A 41 -10.20 -0.54 -5.41
C VAL A 41 -9.99 -1.82 -6.19
N ILE A 42 -9.47 -1.70 -7.41
CA ILE A 42 -9.03 -2.83 -8.21
C ILE A 42 -7.52 -2.95 -8.03
N LEU A 43 -7.08 -4.08 -7.48
CA LEU A 43 -5.67 -4.41 -7.30
C LEU A 43 -5.21 -5.32 -8.42
N SER A 44 -4.09 -4.98 -9.05
CA SER A 44 -3.46 -5.79 -10.10
C SER A 44 -1.99 -5.41 -10.25
N PHE A 45 -1.17 -6.31 -10.78
CA PHE A 45 0.22 -5.98 -11.11
C PHE A 45 0.36 -4.97 -12.24
N GLU A 46 -0.62 -4.89 -13.15
CA GLU A 46 -0.67 -3.89 -14.23
C GLU A 46 -0.76 -2.45 -13.69
N THR A 47 -1.49 -2.26 -12.58
CA THR A 47 -1.79 -0.93 -12.01
C THR A 47 -1.01 -0.62 -10.73
N SER A 48 0.02 -1.41 -10.42
CA SER A 48 0.80 -1.27 -9.19
C SER A 48 2.29 -1.19 -9.46
N VAL A 49 3.02 -0.66 -8.47
CA VAL A 49 4.47 -0.40 -8.53
C VAL A 49 5.16 -1.29 -7.50
N PHE A 50 6.45 -1.60 -7.67
CA PHE A 50 7.18 -2.36 -6.66
C PHE A 50 7.34 -1.55 -5.38
N LEU A 51 7.10 -2.17 -4.22
CA LEU A 51 7.33 -1.52 -2.92
C LEU A 51 8.79 -1.11 -2.75
N LYS A 52 9.70 -1.89 -3.35
CA LYS A 52 11.13 -1.61 -3.40
C LYS A 52 11.42 -0.19 -3.90
N ASP A 53 10.66 0.31 -4.87
CA ASP A 53 10.88 1.64 -5.44
C ASP A 53 10.66 2.74 -4.40
N LEU A 54 9.71 2.59 -3.46
CA LEU A 54 9.53 3.55 -2.36
C LEU A 54 10.70 3.52 -1.36
N ILE A 55 11.31 2.34 -1.17
CA ILE A 55 12.42 2.14 -0.23
C ILE A 55 13.71 2.73 -0.81
N GLU A 56 14.03 2.42 -2.07
CA GLU A 56 15.22 2.94 -2.76
C GLU A 56 15.17 4.46 -2.91
N ASN A 57 13.98 5.01 -3.09
CA ASN A 57 13.73 6.44 -3.12
C ASN A 57 13.73 7.09 -1.71
N GLY A 58 13.94 6.33 -0.63
CA GLY A 58 13.95 6.86 0.72
C GLY A 58 12.61 7.45 1.18
N GLN A 59 11.50 7.08 0.53
CA GLN A 59 10.16 7.55 0.88
C GLN A 59 9.57 6.74 2.04
N ILE A 60 10.01 5.48 2.22
CA ILE A 60 9.63 4.65 3.36
C ILE A 60 10.79 3.72 3.74
N THR A 61 10.97 3.46 5.03
CA THR A 61 12.02 2.56 5.51
C THR A 61 11.48 1.15 5.77
N ILE A 62 12.37 0.16 5.69
CA ILE A 62 12.05 -1.24 6.03
C ILE A 62 11.67 -1.37 7.51
N GLU A 63 12.25 -0.56 8.40
CA GLU A 63 11.92 -0.52 9.82
C GLU A 63 10.48 -0.03 10.02
N THR A 64 10.06 0.99 9.29
CA THR A 64 8.68 1.50 9.32
C THR A 64 7.70 0.43 8.86
N LEU A 65 7.99 -0.27 7.77
CA LEU A 65 7.16 -1.37 7.25
C LEU A 65 7.08 -2.54 8.24
N ALA A 66 8.19 -2.93 8.87
CA ALA A 66 8.24 -4.00 9.86
C ALA A 66 7.46 -3.64 11.13
N LYS A 67 7.62 -2.42 11.65
CA LYS A 67 6.88 -1.90 12.81
C LYS A 67 5.37 -1.94 12.58
N HIS A 68 4.93 -1.71 11.34
CA HIS A 68 3.52 -1.75 10.93
C HIS A 68 3.04 -3.13 10.46
N GLN A 69 3.86 -4.17 10.70
CA GLN A 69 3.52 -5.57 10.43
C GLN A 69 3.14 -5.81 8.96
N VAL A 70 3.85 -5.18 8.02
CA VAL A 70 3.75 -5.51 6.59
C VAL A 70 4.40 -6.87 6.35
N SER A 71 5.60 -7.05 6.88
CA SER A 71 6.33 -8.33 6.90
C SER A 71 7.34 -8.28 8.04
N LYS A 72 7.98 -9.42 8.32
CA LYS A 72 9.07 -9.45 9.28
C LYS A 72 10.27 -8.66 8.74
N LEU A 73 11.02 -8.04 9.65
CA LEU A 73 12.22 -7.27 9.27
C LEU A 73 13.24 -8.11 8.48
N GLU A 74 13.42 -9.38 8.85
CA GLU A 74 14.30 -10.32 8.14
C GLU A 74 13.90 -10.52 6.67
N ASN A 75 12.60 -10.57 6.38
CA ASN A 75 12.10 -10.70 5.02
C ASN A 75 12.28 -9.41 4.24
N LEU A 76 12.08 -8.25 4.88
CA LEU A 76 12.23 -6.94 4.25
C LEU A 76 13.70 -6.55 4.01
N LYS A 77 14.65 -7.17 4.73
CA LYS A 77 16.09 -7.02 4.47
C LYS A 77 16.61 -7.89 3.34
N ASN A 78 15.81 -8.84 2.86
CA ASN A 78 16.18 -9.70 1.75
C ASN A 78 15.72 -9.05 0.44
N ASP A 79 16.68 -8.60 -0.38
CA ASP A 79 16.42 -7.93 -1.65
C ASP A 79 15.55 -8.75 -2.60
N ALA A 80 15.70 -10.07 -2.63
CA ALA A 80 14.88 -10.93 -3.48
C ALA A 80 13.40 -10.88 -3.08
N ASN A 81 13.12 -10.80 -1.78
CA ASN A 81 11.76 -10.74 -1.25
C ASN A 81 11.12 -9.36 -1.45
N LEU A 82 11.90 -8.28 -1.48
CA LEU A 82 11.39 -6.93 -1.69
C LEU A 82 10.72 -6.75 -3.06
N PHE A 83 11.16 -7.50 -4.07
CA PHE A 83 10.54 -7.50 -5.40
C PHE A 83 9.17 -8.19 -5.44
N PHE A 84 8.79 -8.95 -4.41
CA PHE A 84 7.46 -9.56 -4.38
C PHE A 84 6.38 -8.53 -4.05
N TYR A 85 6.67 -7.60 -3.15
CA TYR A 85 5.69 -6.64 -2.68
C TYR A 85 5.40 -5.58 -3.75
N ARG A 86 4.11 -5.37 -4.01
CA ARG A 86 3.58 -4.26 -4.80
C ARG A 86 2.87 -3.26 -3.91
N TYR A 87 2.78 -2.03 -4.37
CA TYR A 87 1.94 -1.02 -3.77
C TYR A 87 1.07 -0.28 -4.78
N GLN A 88 -0.05 0.25 -4.29
CA GLN A 88 -0.92 1.16 -4.99
C GLN A 88 -1.36 2.28 -4.05
N LEU A 89 -1.35 3.52 -4.54
CA LEU A 89 -1.91 4.66 -3.81
C LEU A 89 -3.37 4.86 -4.21
N LEU A 90 -4.23 5.06 -3.22
CA LEU A 90 -5.64 5.36 -3.42
C LEU A 90 -5.97 6.70 -2.76
N HIS A 91 -6.63 7.58 -3.49
CA HIS A 91 -7.12 8.86 -3.00
C HIS A 91 -8.64 8.91 -3.25
N PRO A 92 -9.45 8.33 -2.35
CA PRO A 92 -10.90 8.31 -2.53
C PRO A 92 -11.46 9.73 -2.59
N LYS A 93 -12.50 9.97 -3.39
CA LYS A 93 -13.12 11.30 -3.49
C LYS A 93 -14.00 11.61 -2.28
N GLU A 94 -14.45 10.56 -1.60
CA GLU A 94 -15.43 10.59 -0.51
C GLU A 94 -14.77 10.99 0.83
N CYS A 95 -13.45 10.91 0.93
CA CYS A 95 -12.71 11.35 2.11
C CYS A 95 -11.37 11.97 1.70
N ASN A 96 -10.92 13.01 2.40
CA ASN A 96 -9.65 13.68 2.11
C ASN A 96 -8.42 12.90 2.64
N ASN A 97 -8.49 11.57 2.61
CA ASN A 97 -7.44 10.67 3.09
C ASN A 97 -6.73 10.03 1.90
N THR A 98 -5.45 9.75 2.08
CA THR A 98 -4.67 8.96 1.13
C THR A 98 -4.38 7.60 1.75
N TYR A 99 -4.47 6.54 0.95
CA TYR A 99 -4.18 5.19 1.39
C TYR A 99 -3.05 4.56 0.58
N LEU A 100 -2.10 3.95 1.27
CA LEU A 100 -1.08 3.06 0.73
C LEU A 100 -1.54 1.62 0.90
N ILE A 101 -1.76 0.92 -0.20
CA ILE A 101 -2.16 -0.49 -0.21
C ILE A 101 -0.95 -1.32 -0.63
N ILE A 102 -0.53 -2.26 0.21
CA ILE A 102 0.61 -3.16 -0.05
C ILE A 102 0.10 -4.59 -0.20
N PHE A 103 0.45 -5.24 -1.31
CA PHE A 103 -0.04 -6.57 -1.64
C PHE A 103 0.95 -7.38 -2.49
N HIS A 104 0.67 -8.67 -2.67
CA HIS A 104 1.33 -9.57 -3.62
C HIS A 104 0.32 -10.59 -4.17
N ILE A 105 0.70 -11.28 -5.23
CA ILE A 105 0.02 -12.48 -5.75
C ILE A 105 1.06 -13.58 -5.74
N ASP A 106 0.79 -14.61 -4.94
CA ASP A 106 1.70 -15.74 -4.76
C ASP A 106 1.06 -17.03 -5.28
N GLU A 107 1.89 -18.01 -5.62
CA GLU A 107 1.50 -19.34 -6.09
C GLU A 107 1.98 -20.40 -5.11
N TYR A 108 1.08 -21.32 -4.76
CA TYR A 108 1.43 -22.49 -3.98
C TYR A 108 0.72 -23.73 -4.52
N ARG A 109 1.51 -24.64 -5.10
CA ARG A 109 1.02 -25.92 -5.65
C ARG A 109 -0.11 -25.72 -6.65
N GLU A 110 0.11 -24.82 -7.60
CA GLU A 110 -0.80 -24.43 -8.68
C GLU A 110 -2.02 -23.60 -8.23
N TYR A 111 -2.11 -23.26 -6.93
CA TYR A 111 -3.14 -22.36 -6.41
C TYR A 111 -2.59 -20.94 -6.24
N TRP A 112 -3.23 -19.99 -6.90
CA TRP A 112 -2.87 -18.58 -6.82
C TRP A 112 -3.69 -17.85 -5.76
N SER A 113 -3.06 -16.92 -5.05
CA SER A 113 -3.73 -16.12 -4.03
C SER A 113 -3.19 -14.70 -3.99
N PHE A 114 -4.11 -13.74 -3.91
CA PHE A 114 -3.82 -12.37 -3.52
C PHE A 114 -3.62 -12.29 -2.02
N PHE A 115 -2.52 -11.65 -1.59
CA PHE A 115 -2.25 -11.34 -0.20
C PHE A 115 -2.12 -9.83 -0.01
N ILE A 116 -2.98 -9.25 0.83
CA ILE A 116 -2.92 -7.83 1.23
C ILE A 116 -2.15 -7.73 2.55
N TYR A 117 -0.92 -7.25 2.52
CA TYR A 117 -0.08 -7.14 3.72
C TYR A 117 -0.45 -5.95 4.60
N GLY A 118 -1.05 -4.92 3.99
CA GLY A 118 -1.62 -3.81 4.75
C GLY A 118 -2.25 -2.75 3.87
N ILE A 119 -3.19 -2.04 4.47
CA ILE A 119 -3.74 -0.79 3.95
C ILE A 119 -3.48 0.25 5.02
N PHE A 120 -2.79 1.32 4.66
CA PHE A 120 -2.37 2.34 5.59
C PHE A 120 -2.94 3.68 5.16
N GLU A 121 -3.60 4.36 6.09
CA GLU A 121 -3.80 5.80 5.93
C GLU A 121 -2.45 6.48 6.05
N ILE A 122 -2.12 7.34 5.09
CA ILE A 122 -0.85 8.08 5.06
C ILE A 122 -1.13 9.57 5.10
N GLU A 123 -0.16 10.34 5.59
CA GLU A 123 -0.23 11.79 5.49
C GLU A 123 -0.40 12.21 4.02
N PRO A 124 -1.23 13.23 3.73
CA PRO A 124 -1.39 13.73 2.38
C PRO A 124 -0.02 14.06 1.78
N LEU A 125 0.26 13.49 0.61
CA LEU A 125 1.42 13.83 -0.20
C LEU A 125 1.26 15.27 -0.67
N THR A 126 1.66 16.23 0.16
CA THR A 126 1.57 17.64 -0.18
C THR A 126 2.53 17.93 -1.32
N ASN A 127 1.99 18.22 -2.51
CA ASN A 127 2.73 19.05 -3.46
C ASN A 127 3.01 20.37 -2.74
N ILE A 128 4.27 20.61 -2.33
CA ILE A 128 4.70 21.94 -1.90
C ILE A 128 4.64 22.85 -3.14
N LYS A 129 3.46 23.42 -3.38
CA LYS A 129 3.29 24.64 -4.17
C LYS A 129 2.51 25.65 -3.33
N THR A 130 3.07 25.98 -2.17
CA THR A 130 2.68 27.15 -1.38
C THR A 130 3.88 27.71 -0.63
N LEU A 131 4.88 28.16 -1.40
CA LEU A 131 5.79 29.24 -0.99
C LEU A 131 5.77 30.32 -2.08
N HIS A 132 4.60 30.87 -2.34
CA HIS A 132 4.44 32.23 -2.86
C HIS A 132 3.01 32.70 -2.55
N LYS A 133 2.78 33.01 -1.29
CA LYS A 133 1.93 34.15 -0.95
C LYS A 133 2.73 35.02 0.01
N ASN A 134 2.89 36.28 -0.40
CA ASN A 134 3.27 37.43 0.41
C ASN A 134 4.77 37.60 0.68
N SER A 135 5.47 38.07 -0.35
CA SER A 135 6.53 39.05 -0.17
C SER A 135 6.12 40.30 -0.96
N LEU A 136 5.57 41.26 -0.21
CA LEU A 136 5.41 42.70 -0.43
C LEU A 136 5.27 43.21 -1.88
#